data_AF-A0A651FX48-F1
#
_entry.id   AF-A0A651FX48-F1
#
_cell.length_a   1.000
_cell.length_b   1.000
_cell.length_c   1.000
_cell.angle_alpha   90.00
_cell.angle_beta   90.00
_cell.angle_gamma   90.00
#
_symmetry.space_group_name_H-M   'P 1'
#
loop_
_entity.id
_entity.type
_entity.pdbx_description
1 polymer ?
#
loop_
_entity_poly.entity_id
_entity_poly.type
_entity_poly.pdbx_seq_one_letter_code
_entity_poly.pdbx_strand_id
1 'polypeptide(L)'
;MTNKKRNPSEYKEIADYMLVETELRSADLCFVFGGQNADHLADHAAKLYHKGLFPKILVSGGVATDDGRMECDRMRDRLVKKGVPEDAILVENKATNTGENVKYGMALIEKKIGLKNVKSLIGIGQIHASRRFVMTLERHWPDVVKMFSTPNYYPVPRREFHKDEKFREDVIREFNKVAPYKQKDFIREVDFDKMAKRIQKLPSLSEEARRRNTKIKKAVARLPDKTRKQRKSGYRRGNRRP
;
A
#
# COMPACT_ATOMS: atom_id res chain seq x y z
N MET A 1 35.72 -3.57 4.00
CA MET A 1 35.36 -2.33 4.73
C MET A 1 35.13 -2.71 6.18
N THR A 2 35.94 -2.18 7.09
CA THR A 2 36.01 -2.57 8.51
C THR A 2 34.65 -2.40 9.21
N ASN A 3 34.17 -3.47 9.83
CA ASN A 3 32.96 -3.49 10.65
C ASN A 3 33.19 -2.63 11.91
N LYS A 4 33.02 -1.31 11.78
CA LYS A 4 33.14 -0.39 12.92
C LYS A 4 32.06 -0.79 13.92
N LYS A 5 32.45 -1.29 15.10
CA LYS A 5 31.52 -1.63 16.18
C LYS A 5 30.73 -0.36 16.52
N ARG A 6 29.46 -0.31 16.11
CA ARG A 6 28.52 0.76 16.46
C ARG A 6 28.08 0.61 17.90
N ASN A 7 27.92 1.72 18.60
CA ASN A 7 27.39 1.70 19.96
C ASN A 7 25.84 1.57 19.96
N PRO A 8 25.21 1.22 21.08
CA PRO A 8 23.74 1.07 21.14
C PRO A 8 22.95 2.33 20.77
N SER A 9 23.47 3.53 21.07
CA SER A 9 22.80 4.79 20.71
C SER A 9 22.75 5.02 19.20
N GLU A 10 23.82 4.68 18.47
CA GLU A 10 23.87 4.78 17.01
C GLU A 10 22.85 3.86 16.34
N TYR A 11 22.65 2.63 16.86
CA TYR A 11 21.61 1.75 16.34
C TYR A 11 20.21 2.34 16.53
N LYS A 12 19.94 2.96 17.69
CA LYS A 12 18.65 3.61 17.93
C LYS A 12 18.41 4.74 16.93
N GLU A 13 19.38 5.60 16.71
CA GLU A 13 19.30 6.71 15.74
C GLU A 13 19.08 6.20 14.31
N ILE A 14 19.81 5.14 13.92
CA ILE A 14 19.61 4.50 12.61
C ILE A 14 18.21 3.91 12.49
N ALA A 15 17.70 3.23 13.53
CA ALA A 15 16.35 2.68 13.51
C ALA A 15 15.30 3.78 13.38
N ASP A 16 15.40 4.84 14.17
CA ASP A 16 14.47 5.98 14.17
C ASP A 16 14.48 6.71 12.81
N TYR A 17 15.63 6.75 12.14
CA TYR A 17 15.76 7.32 10.80
C TYR A 17 15.24 6.38 9.69
N MET A 18 15.64 5.11 9.72
CA MET A 18 15.46 4.16 8.62
C MET A 18 14.14 3.40 8.65
N LEU A 19 13.62 3.05 9.83
CA LEU A 19 12.50 2.13 9.99
C LEU A 19 11.20 2.93 10.12
N VAL A 20 10.61 3.24 8.97
CA VAL A 20 9.42 4.07 8.85
C VAL A 20 8.14 3.25 8.99
N GLU A 21 7.29 3.72 9.89
CA GLU A 21 5.90 3.31 10.04
C GLU A 21 5.06 4.55 10.37
N THR A 22 3.86 4.65 9.81
CA THR A 22 2.97 5.79 10.03
C THR A 22 1.64 5.36 10.64
N GLU A 23 0.90 6.31 11.18
CA GLU A 23 -0.55 6.13 11.35
C GLU A 23 -1.17 5.75 9.99
N LEU A 24 -2.14 4.83 10.02
CA LEU A 24 -2.90 4.43 8.83
C LEU A 24 -4.31 5.01 8.89
N ARG A 25 -4.69 5.66 7.80
CA ARG A 25 -6.05 6.14 7.53
C ARG A 25 -6.54 5.56 6.22
N SER A 26 -7.81 5.82 5.87
CA SER A 26 -8.28 5.37 4.56
C SER A 26 -7.48 6.06 3.46
N ALA A 27 -7.08 5.26 2.47
CA ALA A 27 -6.33 5.68 1.32
C ALA A 27 -7.05 5.34 0.02
N ASP A 28 -6.69 6.03 -1.05
CA ASP A 28 -7.22 5.76 -2.40
C ASP A 28 -6.55 4.53 -3.04
N LEU A 29 -5.32 4.21 -2.62
CA LEU A 29 -4.49 3.15 -3.22
C LEU A 29 -3.56 2.51 -2.18
N CYS A 30 -3.27 1.22 -2.32
CA CYS A 30 -2.08 0.60 -1.75
C CYS A 30 -0.99 0.43 -2.80
N PHE A 31 0.24 0.78 -2.46
CA PHE A 31 1.42 0.57 -3.29
C PHE A 31 2.31 -0.49 -2.63
N VAL A 32 2.36 -1.69 -3.21
CA VAL A 32 3.23 -2.78 -2.76
C VAL A 32 4.50 -2.77 -3.60
N PHE A 33 5.62 -2.44 -2.96
CA PHE A 33 6.96 -2.51 -3.54
C PHE A 33 7.41 -3.96 -3.59
N GLY A 34 7.72 -4.45 -4.79
CA GLY A 34 8.37 -5.72 -5.01
C GLY A 34 9.71 -5.83 -4.29
N GLY A 35 10.07 -7.07 -3.98
CA GLY A 35 11.27 -7.43 -3.27
C GLY A 35 11.18 -8.86 -2.72
N GLN A 36 12.24 -9.25 -2.04
CA GLN A 36 12.27 -10.50 -1.26
C GLN A 36 11.10 -10.52 -0.27
N ASN A 37 10.60 -11.71 0.07
CA ASN A 37 9.42 -11.89 0.92
C ASN A 37 8.10 -11.41 0.30
N ALA A 38 7.98 -11.48 -1.03
CA ALA A 38 6.78 -11.19 -1.82
C ALA A 38 5.48 -11.71 -1.16
N ASP A 39 5.46 -12.96 -0.69
CA ASP A 39 4.28 -13.55 -0.05
C ASP A 39 3.88 -12.84 1.25
N HIS A 40 4.85 -12.45 2.08
CA HIS A 40 4.58 -11.72 3.33
C HIS A 40 4.04 -10.31 3.05
N LEU A 41 4.56 -9.66 2.01
CA LEU A 41 4.08 -8.35 1.57
C LEU A 41 2.65 -8.43 1.04
N ALA A 42 2.36 -9.43 0.20
CA ALA A 42 1.02 -9.69 -0.32
C ALA A 42 0.02 -10.06 0.79
N ASP A 43 0.41 -10.90 1.75
CA ASP A 43 -0.44 -11.26 2.89
C ASP A 43 -0.78 -10.04 3.75
N HIS A 44 0.20 -9.17 4.00
CA HIS A 44 -0.03 -7.93 4.73
C HIS A 44 -0.94 -6.97 3.96
N ALA A 45 -0.73 -6.82 2.65
CA ALA A 45 -1.59 -6.02 1.78
C ALA A 45 -3.04 -6.54 1.77
N ALA A 46 -3.25 -7.86 1.64
CA ALA A 46 -4.58 -8.47 1.71
C ALA A 46 -5.25 -8.23 3.07
N LYS A 47 -4.50 -8.36 4.18
CA LYS A 47 -5.01 -8.06 5.53
C LYS A 47 -5.50 -6.62 5.65
N LEU A 48 -4.75 -5.65 5.11
CA LEU A 48 -5.15 -4.24 5.14
C LEU A 48 -6.30 -3.93 4.17
N TYR A 49 -6.36 -4.60 3.02
CA TYR A 49 -7.47 -4.53 2.07
C TYR A 49 -8.78 -4.96 2.72
N HIS A 50 -8.79 -6.11 3.40
CA HIS A 50 -9.99 -6.64 4.09
C HIS A 50 -10.44 -5.78 5.28
N LYS A 51 -9.55 -4.95 5.83
CA LYS A 51 -9.91 -3.90 6.80
C LYS A 51 -10.55 -2.66 6.14
N GLY A 52 -10.63 -2.62 4.81
CA GLY A 52 -11.25 -1.54 4.04
C GLY A 52 -10.40 -0.29 3.88
N LEU A 53 -9.08 -0.36 4.17
CA LEU A 53 -8.16 0.79 4.15
C LEU A 53 -8.01 1.40 2.76
N PHE A 54 -8.07 0.60 1.71
CA PHE A 54 -7.96 1.05 0.33
C PHE A 54 -8.76 0.13 -0.61
N PRO A 55 -9.29 0.67 -1.72
CA PRO A 55 -10.07 -0.10 -2.69
C PRO A 55 -9.24 -0.74 -3.80
N LYS A 56 -8.01 -0.29 -4.03
CA LYS A 56 -7.12 -0.77 -5.10
C LYS A 56 -5.72 -1.05 -4.57
N ILE A 57 -5.05 -2.03 -5.14
CA ILE A 57 -3.67 -2.41 -4.83
C ILE A 57 -2.87 -2.35 -6.12
N LEU A 58 -1.78 -1.59 -6.13
CA LEU A 58 -0.73 -1.67 -7.14
C LEU A 58 0.39 -2.53 -6.59
N VAL A 59 0.76 -3.56 -7.33
CA VAL A 59 1.98 -4.35 -7.11
C VAL A 59 2.97 -3.98 -8.21
N SER A 60 4.19 -3.60 -7.83
CA SER A 60 5.23 -3.17 -8.77
C SER A 60 6.57 -3.84 -8.46
N GLY A 61 7.08 -4.61 -9.42
CA GLY A 61 8.35 -5.33 -9.32
C GLY A 61 8.56 -6.32 -10.47
N GLY A 62 9.70 -6.27 -11.13
CA GLY A 62 10.03 -7.03 -12.34
C GLY A 62 11.21 -8.00 -12.17
N VAL A 63 11.56 -8.34 -10.93
CA VAL A 63 12.60 -9.33 -10.65
C VAL A 63 11.98 -10.74 -10.67
N ALA A 64 12.62 -11.66 -11.39
CA ALA A 64 12.22 -13.06 -11.41
C ALA A 64 12.55 -13.73 -10.07
N THR A 65 11.63 -14.57 -9.58
CA THR A 65 11.83 -15.46 -8.44
C THR A 65 12.54 -16.74 -8.88
N ASP A 66 12.97 -17.56 -7.91
CA ASP A 66 13.75 -18.79 -8.14
C ASP A 66 13.05 -19.80 -9.07
N ASP A 67 11.73 -19.69 -9.24
CA ASP A 67 10.89 -20.50 -10.13
C ASP A 67 10.66 -19.87 -11.53
N GLY A 68 11.40 -18.79 -11.85
CA GLY A 68 11.33 -18.09 -13.13
C GLY A 68 10.14 -17.16 -13.33
N ARG A 69 9.22 -17.07 -12.35
CA ARG A 69 8.08 -16.15 -12.40
C ARG A 69 8.47 -14.75 -11.94
N MET A 70 7.77 -13.71 -12.40
CA MET A 70 7.99 -12.36 -11.85
C MET A 70 7.40 -12.26 -10.44
N GLU A 71 8.11 -11.58 -9.54
CA GLU A 71 7.66 -11.39 -8.15
C GLU A 71 6.27 -10.74 -8.05
N CYS A 72 5.93 -9.85 -8.97
CA CYS A 72 4.62 -9.21 -9.05
C CYS A 72 3.49 -10.18 -9.38
N ASP A 73 3.73 -11.18 -10.24
CA ASP A 73 2.75 -12.21 -10.57
C ASP A 73 2.53 -13.13 -9.36
N ARG A 74 3.60 -13.47 -8.62
CA ARG A 74 3.50 -14.20 -7.35
C ARG A 74 2.68 -13.45 -6.31
N MET A 75 2.93 -12.15 -6.16
CA MET A 75 2.14 -11.31 -5.26
C MET A 75 0.67 -11.22 -5.70
N ARG A 76 0.39 -11.03 -7.01
CA ARG A 76 -0.98 -11.03 -7.54
C ARG A 76 -1.70 -12.34 -7.20
N ASP A 77 -1.12 -13.49 -7.53
CA ASP A 77 -1.74 -14.78 -7.28
C ASP A 77 -2.00 -15.00 -5.78
N ARG A 78 -1.06 -14.55 -4.92
CA ARG A 78 -1.23 -14.60 -3.47
C ARG A 78 -2.38 -13.71 -2.99
N LEU A 79 -2.50 -12.49 -3.50
CA LEU A 79 -3.60 -11.57 -3.19
C LEU A 79 -4.96 -12.17 -3.59
N VAL A 80 -5.06 -12.73 -4.80
CA VAL A 80 -6.27 -13.41 -5.29
C VAL A 80 -6.63 -14.61 -4.41
N LYS A 81 -5.64 -15.45 -4.06
CA LYS A 81 -5.83 -16.58 -3.13
C LYS A 81 -6.29 -16.14 -1.74
N LYS A 82 -5.98 -14.91 -1.32
CA LYS A 82 -6.45 -14.29 -0.08
C LYS A 82 -7.81 -13.58 -0.24
N GLY A 83 -8.48 -13.70 -1.38
CA GLY A 83 -9.82 -13.16 -1.62
C GLY A 83 -9.84 -11.69 -2.02
N VAL A 84 -8.71 -11.12 -2.48
CA VAL A 84 -8.72 -9.80 -3.13
C VAL A 84 -9.20 -9.99 -4.58
N PRO A 85 -10.25 -9.28 -5.03
CA PRO A 85 -10.71 -9.34 -6.42
C PRO A 85 -9.61 -8.95 -7.41
N GLU A 86 -9.51 -9.66 -8.54
CA GLU A 86 -8.52 -9.38 -9.58
C GLU A 86 -8.61 -7.95 -10.11
N ASP A 87 -9.82 -7.43 -10.29
CA ASP A 87 -10.05 -6.06 -10.77
C ASP A 87 -9.60 -4.99 -9.76
N ALA A 88 -9.39 -5.36 -8.49
CA ALA A 88 -8.80 -4.50 -7.47
C ALA A 88 -7.27 -4.43 -7.55
N ILE A 89 -6.62 -5.28 -8.35
CA ILE A 89 -5.17 -5.42 -8.40
C ILE A 89 -4.64 -4.87 -9.74
N LEU A 90 -3.68 -3.95 -9.64
CA LEU A 90 -2.87 -3.47 -10.76
C LEU A 90 -1.48 -4.11 -10.66
N VAL A 91 -0.96 -4.63 -11.76
CA VAL A 91 0.34 -5.30 -11.81
C VAL A 91 1.27 -4.56 -12.75
N GLU A 92 2.44 -4.17 -12.24
CA GLU A 92 3.55 -3.59 -12.98
C GLU A 92 4.77 -4.51 -12.80
N ASN A 93 5.31 -5.03 -13.91
CA ASN A 93 6.26 -6.15 -13.92
C ASN A 93 7.59 -5.85 -14.62
N LYS A 94 7.92 -4.57 -14.85
CA LYS A 94 9.12 -4.15 -15.59
C LYS A 94 10.18 -3.53 -14.68
N ALA A 95 9.81 -3.06 -13.50
CA ALA A 95 10.72 -2.33 -12.65
C ALA A 95 11.80 -3.22 -12.01
N THR A 96 13.06 -2.80 -12.11
CA THR A 96 14.23 -3.52 -11.57
C THR A 96 14.78 -2.88 -10.29
N ASN A 97 14.27 -1.71 -9.94
CA ASN A 97 14.68 -0.97 -8.75
C ASN A 97 13.54 -0.08 -8.23
N THR A 98 13.71 0.47 -7.03
CA THR A 98 12.66 1.27 -6.37
C THR A 98 12.27 2.54 -7.12
N GLY A 99 13.22 3.19 -7.82
CA GLY A 99 12.91 4.37 -8.63
C GLY A 99 12.01 4.02 -9.81
N GLU A 100 12.32 2.92 -10.48
CA GLU A 100 11.48 2.35 -11.54
C GLU A 100 10.12 1.89 -11.00
N ASN A 101 10.07 1.27 -9.82
CA ASN A 101 8.81 0.85 -9.21
C ASN A 101 7.86 2.07 -9.16
N VAL A 102 8.32 3.18 -8.59
CA VAL A 102 7.51 4.40 -8.49
C VAL A 102 7.16 4.98 -9.86
N LYS A 103 8.12 5.09 -10.78
CA LYS A 103 7.88 5.67 -12.11
C LYS A 103 6.88 4.86 -12.93
N TYR A 104 7.11 3.55 -13.06
CA TYR A 104 6.25 2.65 -13.85
C TYR A 104 4.91 2.43 -13.16
N GLY A 105 4.90 2.36 -11.83
CA GLY A 105 3.69 2.34 -11.03
C GLY A 105 2.81 3.57 -11.25
N MET A 106 3.40 4.77 -11.20
CA MET A 106 2.70 6.02 -11.49
C MET A 106 2.16 6.06 -12.92
N ALA A 107 2.93 5.60 -13.91
CA ALA A 107 2.47 5.52 -15.29
C ALA A 107 1.27 4.57 -15.45
N LEU A 108 1.27 3.44 -14.74
CA LEU A 108 0.15 2.50 -14.73
C LEU A 108 -1.08 3.10 -14.03
N ILE A 109 -0.88 3.80 -12.90
CA ILE A 109 -1.95 4.52 -12.19
C ILE A 109 -2.56 5.59 -13.10
N GLU A 110 -1.74 6.38 -13.80
CA GLU A 110 -2.24 7.40 -14.74
C GLU A 110 -3.13 6.77 -15.81
N LYS A 111 -2.67 5.67 -16.42
CA LYS A 111 -3.42 4.96 -17.46
C LYS A 111 -4.74 4.34 -16.98
N LYS A 112 -4.81 3.88 -15.73
CA LYS A 112 -5.94 3.05 -15.23
C LYS A 112 -6.90 3.80 -14.32
N ILE A 113 -6.41 4.80 -13.60
CA ILE A 113 -7.13 5.54 -12.55
C ILE A 113 -7.04 7.05 -12.79
N GLY A 114 -5.90 7.54 -13.29
CA GLY A 114 -5.53 8.95 -13.33
C GLY A 114 -4.91 9.42 -12.00
N LEU A 115 -3.70 9.97 -12.03
CA LEU A 115 -2.95 10.39 -10.84
C LEU A 115 -3.71 11.43 -10.01
N LYS A 116 -4.45 12.32 -10.66
CA LYS A 116 -5.30 13.33 -10.00
C LYS A 116 -6.41 12.75 -9.11
N ASN A 117 -6.75 11.47 -9.31
CA ASN A 117 -7.77 10.76 -8.54
C ASN A 117 -7.19 10.02 -7.33
N VAL A 118 -5.86 10.00 -7.16
CA VAL A 118 -5.17 9.38 -6.04
C VAL A 118 -4.55 10.48 -5.18
N LYS A 119 -5.20 10.80 -4.05
CA LYS A 119 -4.76 11.84 -3.10
C LYS A 119 -3.95 11.24 -1.96
N SER A 120 -4.18 9.98 -1.65
CA SER A 120 -3.43 9.26 -0.62
C SER A 120 -3.14 7.81 -0.99
N LEU A 121 -2.02 7.30 -0.48
CA LEU A 121 -1.64 5.91 -0.63
C LEU A 121 -1.06 5.30 0.66
N ILE A 122 -1.14 3.98 0.78
CA ILE A 122 -0.40 3.19 1.78
C ILE A 122 0.69 2.39 1.07
N GLY A 123 1.95 2.73 1.33
CA GLY A 123 3.12 1.98 0.89
C GLY A 123 3.38 0.76 1.77
N ILE A 124 3.58 -0.39 1.13
CA ILE A 124 3.99 -1.64 1.76
C ILE A 124 5.26 -2.11 1.07
N GLY A 125 6.27 -2.46 1.86
CA GLY A 125 7.54 -2.96 1.34
C GLY A 125 8.37 -3.54 2.47
N GLN A 126 9.60 -3.92 2.14
CA GLN A 126 10.55 -4.44 3.10
C GLN A 126 10.85 -3.43 4.21
N ILE A 127 10.72 -3.86 5.48
CA ILE A 127 10.91 -3.00 6.65
C ILE A 127 12.27 -2.30 6.67
N HIS A 128 13.34 -2.99 6.28
CA HIS A 128 14.71 -2.46 6.29
C HIS A 128 14.96 -1.37 5.22
N ALA A 129 14.13 -1.30 4.18
CA ALA A 129 14.21 -0.31 3.10
C ALA A 129 13.13 0.79 3.18
N SER A 130 12.33 0.79 4.26
CA SER A 130 11.13 1.63 4.41
C SER A 130 11.38 3.12 4.19
N ARG A 131 12.43 3.71 4.78
CA ARG A 131 12.83 5.10 4.54
C ARG A 131 13.07 5.40 3.07
N ARG A 132 13.76 4.52 2.35
CA ARG A 132 14.06 4.72 0.92
C ARG A 132 12.80 4.70 0.06
N PHE A 133 11.81 3.87 0.38
CA PHE A 133 10.51 3.91 -0.32
C PHE A 133 9.82 5.26 -0.15
N VAL A 134 9.75 5.78 1.08
CA VAL A 134 9.11 7.07 1.38
C VAL A 134 9.81 8.20 0.63
N MET A 135 11.14 8.23 0.67
CA MET A 135 11.94 9.26 0.01
C MET A 135 11.91 9.19 -1.52
N THR A 136 11.74 7.98 -2.08
CA THR A 136 11.57 7.80 -3.54
C THR A 136 10.20 8.30 -3.98
N LEU A 137 9.14 7.98 -3.21
CA LEU A 137 7.81 8.53 -3.47
C LEU A 137 7.77 10.04 -3.28
N GLU A 138 8.49 10.61 -2.32
CA GLU A 138 8.58 12.06 -2.16
C GLU A 138 9.30 12.73 -3.34
N ARG A 139 10.31 12.06 -3.90
CA ARG A 139 11.02 12.54 -5.10
C ARG A 139 10.12 12.60 -6.33
N HIS A 140 9.28 11.60 -6.55
CA HIS A 140 8.50 11.44 -7.79
C HIS A 140 7.04 11.91 -7.66
N TRP A 141 6.47 11.85 -6.46
CA TRP A 141 5.07 12.17 -6.20
C TRP A 141 4.91 12.92 -4.85
N PRO A 142 5.42 14.15 -4.71
CA PRO A 142 5.35 14.91 -3.45
C PRO A 142 3.91 15.21 -3.01
N ASP A 143 3.00 15.40 -3.98
CA ASP A 143 1.62 15.79 -3.71
C ASP A 143 0.73 14.68 -3.17
N VAL A 144 1.10 13.40 -3.28
CA VAL A 144 0.31 12.33 -2.65
C VAL A 144 0.62 12.25 -1.15
N VAL A 145 -0.43 12.14 -0.34
CA VAL A 145 -0.27 11.83 1.09
C VAL A 145 0.14 10.36 1.19
N LYS A 146 1.35 10.12 1.69
CA LYS A 146 1.95 8.78 1.72
C LYS A 146 2.01 8.28 3.17
N MET A 147 1.37 7.15 3.40
CA MET A 147 1.40 6.39 4.66
C MET A 147 2.19 5.11 4.43
N PHE A 148 2.75 4.52 5.47
CA PHE A 148 3.56 3.30 5.37
C PHE A 148 3.25 2.30 6.47
N SER A 149 3.14 1.04 6.06
CA SER A 149 3.06 -0.10 6.97
C SER A 149 3.95 -1.21 6.43
N THR A 150 4.99 -1.55 7.19
CA THR A 150 6.00 -2.53 6.75
C THR A 150 5.98 -3.75 7.66
N PRO A 151 5.59 -4.93 7.17
CA PRO A 151 5.54 -6.12 7.99
C PRO A 151 6.96 -6.51 8.41
N ASN A 152 7.14 -6.78 9.70
CA ASN A 152 8.40 -7.32 10.22
C ASN A 152 8.41 -8.84 10.05
N TYR A 153 9.35 -9.35 9.26
CA TYR A 153 9.57 -10.78 9.04
C TYR A 153 10.88 -11.27 9.66
N TYR A 154 11.58 -10.43 10.41
CA TYR A 154 12.77 -10.79 11.17
C TYR A 154 12.40 -11.33 12.56
N PRO A 155 13.28 -12.13 13.20
CA PRO A 155 12.98 -12.78 14.48
C PRO A 155 12.98 -11.83 15.69
N VAL A 156 13.38 -10.56 15.50
CA VAL A 156 13.45 -9.54 16.56
C VAL A 156 12.55 -8.34 16.26
N PRO A 157 12.01 -7.65 17.28
CA PRO A 157 11.27 -6.41 17.09
C PRO A 157 12.10 -5.32 16.39
N ARG A 158 11.43 -4.39 15.69
CA ARG A 158 12.08 -3.29 14.94
C ARG A 158 13.10 -2.49 15.77
N ARG A 159 12.79 -2.24 17.06
CA ARG A 159 13.66 -1.47 17.97
C ARG A 159 14.94 -2.23 18.35
N GLU A 160 14.95 -3.54 18.09
CA GLU A 160 16.03 -4.46 18.41
C GLU A 160 16.67 -5.04 17.14
N PHE A 161 16.49 -4.40 15.98
CA PHE A 161 17.01 -4.90 14.69
C PHE A 161 18.51 -5.24 14.73
N HIS A 162 19.29 -4.53 15.57
CA HIS A 162 20.73 -4.73 15.73
C HIS A 162 21.10 -6.04 16.44
N LYS A 163 20.15 -6.70 17.12
CA LYS A 163 20.36 -7.99 17.81
C LYS A 163 20.29 -9.18 16.85
N ASP A 164 19.62 -9.03 15.70
CA ASP A 164 19.62 -10.02 14.62
C ASP A 164 20.66 -9.64 13.56
N GLU A 165 21.51 -10.58 13.17
CA GLU A 165 22.62 -10.30 12.23
C GLU A 165 22.09 -9.88 10.86
N LYS A 166 21.14 -10.63 10.29
CA LYS A 166 20.59 -10.37 8.97
C LYS A 166 19.83 -9.04 8.93
N PHE A 167 18.99 -8.77 9.93
CA PHE A 167 18.24 -7.53 10.01
C PHE A 167 19.17 -6.33 10.15
N ARG A 168 20.19 -6.43 11.03
CA ARG A 168 21.23 -5.41 11.17
C ARG A 168 21.91 -5.13 9.83
N GLU A 169 22.40 -6.15 9.15
CA GLU A 169 23.08 -5.99 7.86
C GLU A 169 22.20 -5.35 6.79
N ASP A 170 20.94 -5.78 6.70
CA ASP A 170 19.98 -5.25 5.73
C ASP A 170 19.69 -3.77 5.99
N VAL A 171 19.45 -3.38 7.23
CA VAL A 171 19.22 -1.97 7.61
C VAL A 171 20.46 -1.11 7.37
N ILE A 172 21.64 -1.58 7.76
CA ILE A 172 22.89 -0.83 7.55
C ILE A 172 23.20 -0.68 6.05
N ARG A 173 22.95 -1.72 5.25
CA ARG A 173 23.11 -1.65 3.79
C ARG A 173 22.18 -0.61 3.18
N GLU A 174 20.93 -0.54 3.63
CA GLU A 174 19.98 0.48 3.16
C GLU A 174 20.33 1.89 3.64
N PHE A 175 20.79 2.03 4.90
CA PHE A 175 21.26 3.30 5.46
C PHE A 175 22.40 3.88 4.63
N ASN A 176 23.39 3.05 4.27
CA ASN A 176 24.54 3.47 3.47
C ASN A 176 24.17 3.90 2.04
N LYS A 177 22.98 3.53 1.52
CA LYS A 177 22.50 4.00 0.21
C LYS A 177 21.93 5.42 0.25
N VAL A 178 21.50 5.91 1.42
CA VAL A 178 20.71 7.14 1.51
C VAL A 178 21.50 8.37 1.03
N ALA A 179 22.68 8.62 1.61
CA ALA A 179 23.51 9.77 1.23
C ALA A 179 23.89 9.78 -0.27
N PRO A 180 24.45 8.69 -0.86
CA PRO A 180 24.80 8.71 -2.28
C PRO A 180 23.56 8.79 -3.20
N TYR A 181 22.40 8.24 -2.80
CA TYR A 181 21.19 8.35 -3.61
C TYR A 181 20.58 9.75 -3.56
N LYS A 182 20.69 10.46 -2.42
CA LYS A 182 20.33 11.89 -2.32
C LYS A 182 21.21 12.74 -3.23
N GLN A 183 22.53 12.50 -3.24
CA GLN A 183 23.47 13.22 -4.12
C GLN A 183 23.16 13.02 -5.62
N LYS A 184 22.66 11.84 -5.99
CA LYS A 184 22.23 11.52 -7.36
C LYS A 184 20.78 11.94 -7.68
N ASP A 185 20.09 12.64 -6.76
CA ASP A 185 18.67 13.03 -6.86
C ASP A 185 17.72 11.84 -7.15
N PHE A 186 18.09 10.63 -6.75
CA PHE A 186 17.24 9.45 -6.85
C PHE A 186 16.14 9.44 -5.77
N ILE A 187 16.41 10.09 -4.64
CA ILE A 187 15.50 10.17 -3.50
C ILE A 187 15.55 11.57 -2.88
N ARG A 188 14.46 12.02 -2.24
CA ARG A 188 14.40 13.32 -1.54
C ARG A 188 14.05 13.13 -0.07
N GLU A 189 14.58 14.02 0.77
CA GLU A 189 14.27 14.01 2.19
C GLU A 189 12.79 14.34 2.43
N VAL A 190 12.22 13.75 3.48
CA VAL A 190 10.80 13.89 3.80
C VAL A 190 10.64 14.64 5.11
N ASP A 191 9.77 15.64 5.12
CA ASP A 191 9.30 16.30 6.33
C ASP A 191 8.20 15.44 6.98
N PHE A 192 8.58 14.66 7.99
CA PHE A 192 7.69 13.72 8.67
C PHE A 192 6.60 14.43 9.49
N ASP A 193 6.85 15.63 10.00
CA ASP A 193 5.85 16.40 10.74
C ASP A 193 4.78 16.94 9.81
N LYS A 194 5.18 17.49 8.65
CA LYS A 194 4.25 17.89 7.59
C LYS A 194 3.48 16.69 7.07
N MET A 195 4.14 15.55 6.87
CA MET A 195 3.48 14.31 6.44
C MET A 195 2.43 13.85 7.46
N ALA A 196 2.77 13.80 8.75
CA ALA A 196 1.84 13.42 9.82
C ALA A 196 0.61 14.34 9.87
N LYS A 197 0.81 15.66 9.78
CA LYS A 197 -0.30 16.64 9.71
C LYS A 197 -1.20 16.43 8.49
N ARG A 198 -0.64 16.00 7.35
CA ARG A 198 -1.43 15.65 6.15
C ARG A 198 -2.20 14.34 6.34
N ILE A 199 -1.61 13.34 6.98
CA ILE A 199 -2.26 12.07 7.31
C ILE A 199 -3.48 12.31 8.22
N GLN A 200 -3.35 13.13 9.27
CA GLN A 200 -4.44 13.42 10.21
C GLN A 200 -5.69 14.03 9.56
N LYS A 201 -5.54 14.67 8.39
CA LYS A 201 -6.65 15.26 7.61
C LYS A 201 -7.40 14.22 6.76
N LEU A 202 -6.86 13.01 6.59
CA LEU A 202 -7.53 11.93 5.89
C LEU A 202 -8.66 11.34 6.75
N PRO A 203 -9.73 10.83 6.13
CA PRO A 203 -10.81 10.18 6.87
C PRO A 203 -10.30 8.92 7.58
N SER A 204 -10.74 8.72 8.80
CA SER A 204 -10.62 7.44 9.48
C SER A 204 -11.40 6.36 8.74
N LEU A 205 -11.10 5.08 9.04
CA LEU A 205 -11.81 3.94 8.48
C LEU A 205 -13.33 3.99 8.74
N SER A 206 -13.74 4.40 9.94
CA SER A 206 -15.14 4.46 10.32
C SER A 206 -15.89 5.59 9.60
N GLU A 207 -15.24 6.73 9.41
CA GLU A 207 -15.78 7.84 8.61
C GLU A 207 -15.93 7.45 7.14
N GLU A 208 -14.94 6.77 6.57
CA GLU A 208 -15.00 6.34 5.17
C GLU A 208 -16.08 5.26 4.96
N ALA A 209 -16.21 4.30 5.88
CA ALA A 209 -17.29 3.31 5.85
C ALA A 209 -18.68 3.98 5.88
N ARG A 210 -18.88 4.99 6.73
CA ARG A 210 -20.13 5.77 6.78
C ARG A 210 -20.38 6.52 5.46
N ARG A 211 -19.35 7.10 4.85
CA ARG A 211 -19.44 7.78 3.55
C ARG A 211 -19.84 6.81 2.43
N ARG A 212 -19.22 5.63 2.37
CA ARG A 212 -19.56 4.57 1.39
C ARG A 212 -21.01 4.12 1.55
N ASN A 213 -21.45 3.83 2.78
CA ASN A 213 -22.84 3.43 3.06
C ASN A 213 -23.84 4.51 2.66
N THR A 214 -23.52 5.78 2.90
CA THR A 214 -24.37 6.91 2.50
C THR A 214 -24.47 7.03 0.98
N LYS A 215 -23.35 6.85 0.26
CA LYS A 215 -23.33 6.85 -1.22
C LYS A 215 -24.18 5.70 -1.78
N ILE A 216 -24.05 4.48 -1.24
CA ILE A 216 -24.84 3.33 -1.64
C ILE A 216 -26.33 3.59 -1.44
N LYS A 217 -26.75 4.06 -0.25
CA LYS A 217 -28.15 4.41 0.03
C LYS A 217 -28.70 5.45 -0.95
N LYS A 218 -27.91 6.48 -1.28
CA LYS A 218 -28.30 7.49 -2.27
C LYS A 218 -28.38 6.94 -3.70
N ALA A 219 -27.47 6.05 -4.09
CA ALA A 219 -27.49 5.40 -5.40
C ALA A 219 -28.73 4.50 -5.53
N VAL A 220 -29.02 3.69 -4.52
CA VAL A 220 -30.22 2.83 -4.47
C VAL A 220 -31.51 3.66 -4.52
N ALA A 221 -31.58 4.78 -3.80
CA ALA A 221 -32.73 5.68 -3.82
C ALA A 221 -32.96 6.39 -5.18
N ARG A 222 -31.94 6.46 -6.04
CA ARG A 222 -32.01 7.05 -7.38
C ARG A 222 -32.33 6.04 -8.49
N LEU A 223 -32.38 4.74 -8.18
CA LEU A 223 -32.77 3.73 -9.17
C LEU A 223 -34.24 3.93 -9.54
N PRO A 224 -34.59 3.97 -10.84
CA PRO A 224 -35.97 4.12 -11.28
C PRO A 224 -36.81 2.95 -10.79
N ASP A 225 -38.00 3.26 -10.26
CA ASP A 225 -38.95 2.30 -9.69
C ASP A 225 -39.59 1.43 -10.80
N LYS A 226 -38.84 0.46 -11.33
CA LYS A 226 -39.36 -0.52 -12.31
C LYS A 226 -40.04 -1.73 -11.67
N THR A 227 -40.32 -1.73 -10.37
CA THR A 227 -40.90 -2.92 -9.69
C THR A 227 -42.03 -2.66 -8.69
N ARG A 228 -42.51 -1.43 -8.47
CA ARG A 228 -43.67 -1.21 -7.57
C ARG A 228 -45.04 -1.45 -8.20
N LYS A 229 -45.16 -1.62 -9.53
CA LYS A 229 -46.45 -1.86 -10.22
C LYS A 229 -46.86 -3.33 -10.43
N GLN A 230 -45.98 -4.32 -10.29
CA GLN A 230 -46.39 -5.74 -10.40
C GLN A 230 -46.84 -6.38 -9.07
N ARG A 231 -46.60 -5.73 -7.92
CA ARG A 231 -47.07 -6.23 -6.61
C ARG A 231 -48.49 -5.82 -6.22
N LYS A 232 -49.23 -5.07 -7.05
CA LYS A 232 -50.61 -4.63 -6.76
C LYS A 232 -51.69 -5.08 -7.76
N SER A 233 -51.37 -5.86 -8.80
CA SER A 233 -52.39 -6.37 -9.75
C SER A 233 -52.69 -7.87 -9.62
N GLY A 234 -52.08 -8.59 -8.68
CA GLY A 234 -52.26 -10.05 -8.52
C GLY A 234 -53.35 -10.52 -7.55
N TYR A 235 -54.11 -9.62 -6.92
CA TYR A 235 -55.08 -10.01 -5.87
C TYR A 235 -56.43 -9.30 -6.00
N ARG A 236 -57.02 -9.28 -7.20
CA ARG A 236 -58.46 -9.04 -7.39
C ARG A 236 -58.95 -9.76 -8.64
N ARG A 237 -59.36 -11.02 -8.51
CA ARG A 237 -60.49 -11.64 -9.22
C ARG A 237 -60.66 -13.08 -8.75
N GLY A 238 -61.83 -13.38 -8.20
CA GLY A 238 -62.21 -14.71 -7.74
C GLY A 238 -63.35 -14.64 -6.73
N ASN A 239 -64.45 -13.97 -7.09
CA ASN A 239 -65.68 -13.99 -6.32
C ASN A 239 -66.77 -14.51 -7.26
N ARG A 240 -67.37 -15.67 -6.93
CA ARG A 240 -68.82 -15.96 -6.94
C ARG A 240 -69.11 -17.45 -7.14
N ARG A 241 -69.80 -17.99 -6.12
CA ARG A 241 -70.58 -19.23 -6.12
C ARG A 241 -71.76 -19.13 -7.11
N PRO A 242 -72.35 -20.27 -7.48
CA PRO A 242 -73.70 -20.61 -6.99
C PRO A 242 -73.65 -21.53 -5.77
#